data_AF-A0A820UQA8-F1
#
_entry.id   AF-A0A820UQA8-F1
#
_cell.length_a   1.000
_cell.length_b   1.000
_cell.length_c   1.000
_cell.angle_alpha   90.00
_cell.angle_beta   90.00
_cell.angle_gamma   90.00
#
_symmetry.space_group_name_H-M   'P 1'
#
loop_
_entity.id
_entity.type
_entity.pdbx_description
1 polymer ?
#
loop_
_entity_poly.entity_id
_entity_poly.type
_entity_poly.pdbx_seq_one_letter_code
_entity_poly.pdbx_strand_id
1 'polypeptide(L)'
;MEDLVRAIHTVIMRRKQAKKFDIFHLQSFSASISKLANTIASLTGAHIKTSDHPVNEDSHGFSLNNNKFCNTFNFYFQGSLYQTISRLIEDVPRLCLGRQSRLDNDSISCVVCGSRIMHTVLNLHNQPLANDFKTDIEKSEKSKRFPLRLVRCPICHHTQISYVVDRKYLFSHYLYQSSTSKTLNTYFSWLAEKAISESEIRNGTVLEIACNDGSQLNEFLKRGWRTVGVDPAKNLADIARMSGHTIYTGFWGIDTFPRLSALESVDVIIAQNVLAHVDNPIKFLQACASMMSVRTKLYIQTSQCE
;
A
#
# COMPACT_ATOMS: atom_id res chain seq x y z
N MET A 1 -8.80 27.67 -4.56
CA MET A 1 -7.35 27.35 -4.66
C MET A 1 -6.47 28.54 -4.26
N GLU A 2 -6.91 29.79 -4.49
CA GLU A 2 -6.16 30.99 -4.08
C GLU A 2 -6.12 31.28 -2.56
N ASP A 3 -7.07 30.78 -1.77
CA ASP A 3 -7.14 31.07 -0.32
C ASP A 3 -6.11 30.28 0.50
N LEU A 4 -5.75 29.09 0.02
CA LEU A 4 -4.76 28.22 0.65
C LEU A 4 -3.35 28.82 0.54
N VAL A 5 -3.04 29.44 -0.60
CA VAL A 5 -1.75 30.09 -0.88
C VAL A 5 -1.58 31.38 -0.07
N ARG A 6 -2.65 32.16 0.10
CA ARG A 6 -2.65 33.38 0.95
C ARG A 6 -2.50 33.07 2.46
N ALA A 7 -3.09 31.98 2.94
CA ALA A 7 -2.94 31.52 4.32
C ALA A 7 -1.52 31.01 4.63
N ILE A 8 -0.92 30.28 3.68
CA ILE A 8 0.44 29.74 3.71
C ILE A 8 1.50 30.87 3.75
N HIS A 9 1.34 31.92 2.94
CA HIS A 9 2.27 33.07 2.84
C HIS A 9 2.31 33.93 4.13
N THR A 10 1.16 34.17 4.77
CA THR A 10 1.03 35.04 5.95
C THR A 10 1.77 34.49 7.19
N VAL A 11 1.84 33.17 7.31
CA VAL A 11 2.41 32.54 8.51
C VAL A 11 3.95 32.43 8.39
N ILE A 12 4.51 32.49 7.17
CA ILE A 12 5.98 32.47 6.93
C ILE A 12 6.63 33.78 7.39
N MET A 13 5.97 34.92 7.15
CA MET A 13 6.56 36.26 7.30
C MET A 13 6.69 36.78 8.76
N ARG A 14 6.17 36.06 9.78
CA ARG A 14 5.94 36.67 11.12
C ARG A 14 6.55 36.05 12.37
N ARG A 15 7.32 34.93 12.38
CA ARG A 15 7.84 34.42 13.67
C ARG A 15 9.31 33.96 13.67
N LYS A 16 10.13 34.77 14.36
CA LYS A 16 11.38 34.40 15.02
C LYS A 16 11.07 33.54 16.27
N GLN A 17 11.88 32.51 16.50
CA GLN A 17 11.99 31.64 17.71
C GLN A 17 10.91 30.54 17.93
N ALA A 18 11.27 29.30 17.57
CA ALA A 18 10.66 28.05 18.03
C ALA A 18 11.64 26.87 17.87
N LYS A 19 11.83 26.04 18.91
CA LYS A 19 12.49 24.71 18.96
C LYS A 19 11.48 23.74 19.62
N LYS A 20 11.44 22.41 19.48
CA LYS A 20 11.80 21.40 18.48
C LYS A 20 11.04 20.12 18.94
N PHE A 21 10.23 19.52 18.06
CA PHE A 21 9.44 18.28 18.22
C PHE A 21 8.01 18.34 18.81
N ASP A 22 7.11 19.13 18.21
CA ASP A 22 5.66 18.91 18.43
C ASP A 22 4.98 18.62 17.09
N ILE A 23 4.72 17.34 16.79
CA ILE A 23 3.80 16.88 15.74
C ILE A 23 2.96 15.73 16.31
N PHE A 24 1.63 15.81 16.16
CA PHE A 24 0.67 14.73 16.44
C PHE A 24 -0.04 14.27 15.16
N HIS A 25 -0.31 12.97 15.10
CA HIS A 25 -0.90 12.20 14.00
C HIS A 25 -2.44 12.22 14.06
N LEU A 26 -3.13 12.60 12.98
CA LEU A 26 -4.59 12.86 12.97
C LEU A 26 -5.46 11.79 12.29
N GLN A 27 -4.90 10.64 11.90
CA GLN A 27 -5.62 9.69 11.04
C GLN A 27 -6.47 8.63 11.77
N SER A 28 -6.70 8.75 13.08
CA SER A 28 -7.26 7.65 13.88
C SER A 28 -8.54 8.02 14.65
N PHE A 29 -9.60 8.56 14.03
CA PHE A 29 -10.91 8.68 14.72
C PHE A 29 -12.11 8.56 13.76
N SER A 30 -12.58 7.34 13.52
CA SER A 30 -13.89 7.04 12.92
C SER A 30 -14.92 6.71 14.03
N ALA A 31 -15.66 7.72 14.53
CA ALA A 31 -16.92 7.57 15.31
C ALA A 31 -17.56 8.93 15.74
N SER A 32 -16.85 10.06 15.68
CA SER A 32 -17.25 11.31 16.38
C SER A 32 -17.97 12.35 15.52
N ILE A 33 -18.14 12.11 14.22
CA ILE A 33 -18.61 13.14 13.27
C ILE A 33 -20.12 13.41 13.44
N SER A 34 -20.97 12.38 13.56
CA SER A 34 -22.43 12.54 13.67
C SER A 34 -22.89 13.15 15.01
N LYS A 35 -22.15 12.88 16.10
CA LYS A 35 -22.51 13.37 17.44
C LYS A 35 -22.24 14.87 17.59
N LEU A 36 -21.23 15.37 16.88
CA LEU A 36 -20.78 16.76 16.95
C LEU A 36 -21.70 17.72 16.18
N ALA A 37 -22.26 17.33 15.03
CA ALA A 37 -23.15 18.24 14.30
C ALA A 37 -24.59 18.23 14.82
N ASN A 38 -25.08 17.13 15.42
CA ASN A 38 -26.38 17.11 16.13
C ASN A 38 -26.38 18.05 17.35
N THR A 39 -25.26 18.19 18.06
CA THR A 39 -25.13 19.15 19.18
C THR A 39 -25.11 20.61 18.72
N ILE A 40 -24.57 20.91 17.54
CA ILE A 40 -24.52 22.28 16.99
C ILE A 40 -25.88 22.73 16.45
N ALA A 41 -26.63 21.86 15.76
CA ALA A 41 -27.99 22.16 15.29
C ALA A 41 -28.94 22.46 16.46
N SER A 42 -28.87 21.67 17.54
CA SER A 42 -29.69 21.83 18.75
C SER A 42 -29.46 23.16 19.50
N LEU A 43 -28.22 23.66 19.55
CA LEU A 43 -27.88 24.87 20.32
C LEU A 43 -28.08 26.18 19.54
N THR A 44 -28.12 26.11 18.21
CA THR A 44 -28.12 27.31 17.35
C THR A 44 -29.36 27.45 16.47
N GLY A 45 -30.19 26.40 16.39
CA GLY A 45 -31.41 26.38 15.57
C GLY A 45 -31.17 26.28 14.06
N ALA A 46 -29.92 26.10 13.63
CA ALA A 46 -29.56 26.02 12.21
C ALA A 46 -29.74 24.60 11.66
N HIS A 47 -30.48 24.47 10.54
CA HIS A 47 -30.59 23.21 9.79
C HIS A 47 -29.38 23.03 8.87
N ILE A 48 -28.70 21.90 9.03
CA ILE A 48 -27.55 21.52 8.22
C ILE A 48 -28.09 20.56 7.12
N LYS A 49 -27.41 20.45 5.97
CA LYS A 49 -27.73 19.52 4.87
C LYS A 49 -26.42 18.96 4.30
N THR A 50 -26.35 17.64 4.07
CA THR A 50 -25.16 16.94 3.54
C THR A 50 -25.42 16.44 2.13
N SER A 51 -24.45 16.62 1.26
CA SER A 51 -24.43 16.09 -0.10
C SER A 51 -23.57 14.82 -0.12
N ASP A 52 -24.24 13.67 -0.15
CA ASP A 52 -23.80 12.41 -0.78
C ASP A 52 -24.83 11.28 -0.60
N HIS A 53 -25.96 11.53 0.08
CA HIS A 53 -27.19 10.73 0.03
C HIS A 53 -28.44 11.64 0.05
N PRO A 54 -29.64 11.15 -0.35
CA PRO A 54 -30.86 11.94 -0.28
C PRO A 54 -31.03 12.49 1.13
N VAL A 55 -31.39 13.77 1.22
CA VAL A 55 -31.50 14.46 2.48
C VAL A 55 -32.52 13.76 3.35
N ASN A 56 -32.08 13.28 4.52
CA ASN A 56 -32.95 12.94 5.62
C ASN A 56 -32.62 13.91 6.76
N GLU A 57 -33.64 14.43 7.45
CA GLU A 57 -33.55 15.65 8.26
C GLU A 57 -32.70 15.54 9.54
N ASP A 58 -32.16 14.35 9.85
CA ASP A 58 -31.60 14.03 11.16
C ASP A 58 -30.11 13.59 11.20
N SER A 59 -29.27 13.91 10.19
CA SER A 59 -27.83 13.59 10.32
C SER A 59 -26.88 14.61 9.72
N HIS A 60 -26.00 15.23 10.53
CA HIS A 60 -24.83 15.94 10.00
C HIS A 60 -23.54 15.67 10.77
N GLY A 61 -22.43 15.86 10.04
CA GLY A 61 -21.03 15.69 10.42
C GLY A 61 -20.19 16.94 10.15
N PHE A 62 -18.97 17.03 10.70
CA PHE A 62 -18.29 18.30 11.00
C PHE A 62 -16.88 18.50 10.36
N SER A 63 -16.48 19.78 10.18
CA SER A 63 -15.16 20.32 9.78
C SER A 63 -14.58 21.26 10.85
N LEU A 64 -13.33 21.04 11.29
CA LEU A 64 -12.64 21.74 12.39
C LEU A 64 -11.81 22.93 11.88
N ASN A 65 -12.14 24.14 12.32
CA ASN A 65 -11.39 25.37 12.03
C ASN A 65 -10.31 25.61 13.12
N ASN A 66 -9.05 25.81 12.70
CA ASN A 66 -7.89 26.02 13.56
C ASN A 66 -8.06 27.13 14.60
N ASN A 67 -8.84 28.18 14.31
CA ASN A 67 -9.11 29.27 15.27
C ASN A 67 -9.96 28.80 16.46
N LYS A 68 -10.92 27.90 16.23
CA LYS A 68 -11.72 27.31 17.33
C LYS A 68 -10.86 26.40 18.20
N PHE A 69 -9.98 25.59 17.61
CA PHE A 69 -9.07 24.71 18.35
C PHE A 69 -8.06 25.51 19.21
N CYS A 70 -7.43 26.55 18.63
CA CYS A 70 -6.49 27.42 19.36
C CYS A 70 -7.18 28.18 20.51
N ASN A 71 -8.42 28.66 20.29
CA ASN A 71 -9.19 29.36 21.33
C ASN A 71 -9.68 28.42 22.44
N THR A 72 -10.05 27.18 22.11
CA THR A 72 -10.54 26.18 23.08
C THR A 72 -9.43 25.64 23.98
N PHE A 73 -8.22 25.46 23.46
CA PHE A 73 -7.10 24.87 24.21
C PHE A 73 -6.01 25.88 24.60
N ASN A 74 -6.27 27.17 24.35
CA ASN A 74 -5.42 28.32 24.69
C ASN A 74 -3.92 28.11 24.35
N PHE A 75 -3.66 27.62 23.14
CA PHE A 75 -2.31 27.50 22.60
C PHE A 75 -2.31 27.93 21.12
N TYR A 76 -1.13 28.26 20.61
CA TYR A 76 -0.97 28.73 19.23
C TYR A 76 0.09 27.89 18.51
N PHE A 77 -0.24 27.38 17.32
CA PHE A 77 0.73 26.69 16.48
C PHE A 77 1.88 27.64 16.09
N GLN A 78 3.12 27.20 16.25
CA GLN A 78 4.31 27.95 15.87
C GLN A 78 4.81 27.52 14.49
N GLY A 79 4.70 28.43 13.51
CA GLY A 79 5.14 28.22 12.14
C GLY A 79 3.99 28.08 11.14
N SER A 80 4.28 28.31 9.87
CA SER A 80 3.29 28.17 8.79
C SER A 80 3.15 26.75 8.32
N LEU A 81 1.99 26.40 7.77
CA LEU A 81 1.80 25.14 7.05
C LEU A 81 2.92 24.95 6.00
N TYR A 82 3.33 26.01 5.33
CA TYR A 82 4.45 26.00 4.39
C TYR A 82 5.82 25.78 5.03
N GLN A 83 6.12 26.41 6.17
CA GLN A 83 7.37 26.20 6.90
C GLN A 83 7.43 24.79 7.44
N THR A 84 6.30 24.23 7.86
CA THR A 84 6.18 22.83 8.23
C THR A 84 6.44 21.93 7.04
N ILE A 85 5.86 22.20 5.86
CA ILE A 85 6.06 21.42 4.63
C ILE A 85 7.49 21.55 4.07
N SER A 86 8.08 22.76 4.05
CA SER A 86 9.47 22.98 3.60
C SER A 86 10.48 22.36 4.57
N ARG A 87 10.25 22.46 5.89
CA ARG A 87 11.08 21.73 6.86
C ARG A 87 10.92 20.24 6.70
N LEU A 88 9.72 19.73 6.42
CA LEU A 88 9.53 18.33 6.07
C LEU A 88 10.32 17.98 4.81
N ILE A 89 10.31 18.76 3.74
CA ILE A 89 11.06 18.46 2.50
C ILE A 89 12.58 18.52 2.70
N GLU A 90 13.11 19.50 3.44
CA GLU A 90 14.55 19.63 3.74
C GLU A 90 15.02 18.61 4.79
N ASP A 91 14.19 18.36 5.80
CA ASP A 91 14.46 17.35 6.81
C ASP A 91 14.12 15.96 6.31
N VAL A 92 13.34 15.72 5.25
CA VAL A 92 13.03 14.37 4.72
C VAL A 92 14.32 13.63 4.38
N PRO A 93 15.29 14.21 3.65
CA PRO A 93 16.62 13.63 3.55
C PRO A 93 17.24 13.30 4.92
N ARG A 94 17.16 14.20 5.93
CA ARG A 94 17.73 13.98 7.28
C ARG A 94 16.91 13.09 8.23
N LEU A 95 15.61 12.94 8.03
CA LEU A 95 14.63 12.16 8.78
C LEU A 95 14.61 10.74 8.23
N CYS A 96 14.71 10.59 6.90
CA CYS A 96 15.00 9.33 6.24
C CYS A 96 16.44 8.86 6.45
N LEU A 97 17.36 9.76 6.78
CA LEU A 97 18.68 9.39 7.30
C LEU A 97 18.61 9.17 8.82
N GLY A 98 17.64 9.70 9.55
CA GLY A 98 17.69 9.71 11.02
C GLY A 98 18.91 10.47 11.58
N ARG A 99 18.79 11.00 12.80
CA ARG A 99 19.97 11.56 13.53
C ARG A 99 21.00 10.49 13.90
N GLN A 100 20.71 9.23 13.58
CA GLN A 100 21.51 8.03 13.80
C GLN A 100 21.48 7.11 12.56
N SER A 101 21.46 7.61 11.32
CA SER A 101 21.81 6.74 10.17
C SER A 101 23.21 6.25 10.40
N ARG A 102 23.32 5.03 10.89
CA ARG A 102 24.54 4.28 10.79
C ARG A 102 24.52 3.72 9.38
N LEU A 103 25.58 4.01 8.63
CA LEU A 103 25.94 3.22 7.47
C LEU A 103 26.02 1.78 7.95
N ASP A 104 25.10 0.95 7.47
CA ASP A 104 24.97 -0.43 7.92
C ASP A 104 25.61 -1.31 6.85
N ASN A 105 26.91 -1.60 7.02
CA ASN A 105 27.65 -2.47 6.09
C ASN A 105 27.18 -3.94 6.13
N ASP A 106 26.40 -4.32 7.15
CA ASP A 106 25.83 -5.65 7.33
C ASP A 106 24.40 -5.79 6.74
N SER A 107 23.93 -4.77 6.01
CA SER A 107 22.61 -4.78 5.39
C SER A 107 22.63 -5.44 4.00
N ILE A 108 21.47 -5.99 3.60
CA ILE A 108 21.28 -6.50 2.23
C ILE A 108 21.50 -5.37 1.20
N SER A 109 22.09 -5.73 0.06
CA SER A 109 22.28 -4.78 -1.04
C SER A 109 20.94 -4.23 -1.56
N CYS A 110 20.96 -3.01 -2.07
CA CYS A 110 19.80 -2.38 -2.68
C CYS A 110 19.27 -3.24 -3.83
N VAL A 111 18.00 -3.67 -3.76
CA VAL A 111 17.40 -4.56 -4.77
C VAL A 111 17.17 -3.90 -6.14
N VAL A 112 17.30 -2.57 -6.21
CA VAL A 112 17.13 -1.78 -7.44
C VAL A 112 18.46 -1.49 -8.12
N CYS A 113 19.44 -0.94 -7.39
CA CYS A 113 20.71 -0.48 -7.98
C CYS A 113 21.95 -1.28 -7.56
N GLY A 114 21.81 -2.25 -6.65
CA GLY A 114 22.91 -3.08 -6.18
C GLY A 114 23.87 -2.42 -5.19
N SER A 115 23.60 -1.17 -4.75
CA SER A 115 24.39 -0.51 -3.70
C SER A 115 24.52 -1.39 -2.46
N ARG A 116 25.75 -1.60 -1.98
CA ARG A 116 26.02 -2.24 -0.67
C ARG A 116 25.94 -1.26 0.50
N ILE A 117 25.85 0.03 0.18
CA ILE A 117 25.73 1.10 1.16
C ILE A 117 24.23 1.35 1.39
N MET A 118 23.78 1.14 2.62
CA MET A 118 22.41 1.43 3.03
C MET A 118 22.38 2.19 4.36
N HIS A 119 21.36 3.01 4.53
CA HIS A 119 21.13 3.78 5.75
C HIS A 119 19.92 3.25 6.49
N THR A 120 20.10 2.92 7.77
CA THR A 120 18.99 2.50 8.62
C THR A 120 18.07 3.69 8.94
N VAL A 121 16.80 3.56 8.56
CA VAL A 121 15.72 4.53 8.78
C VAL A 121 15.02 4.24 10.10
N LEU A 122 14.65 2.97 10.32
CA LEU A 122 13.89 2.49 11.47
C LEU A 122 14.35 1.08 11.83
N ASN A 123 14.56 0.80 13.11
CA ASN A 123 14.90 -0.53 13.60
C ASN A 123 13.87 -0.99 14.64
N LEU A 124 12.95 -1.88 14.24
CA LEU A 124 11.94 -2.49 15.10
C LEU A 124 12.43 -3.80 15.75
N HIS A 125 13.73 -4.11 15.62
CA HIS A 125 14.37 -5.26 16.24
C HIS A 125 13.76 -6.58 15.74
N ASN A 126 13.94 -7.66 16.49
CA ASN A 126 13.46 -8.98 16.08
C ASN A 126 11.95 -9.08 16.31
N GLN A 127 11.20 -9.28 15.23
CA GLN A 127 9.74 -9.41 15.23
C GLN A 127 9.32 -10.80 14.74
N PRO A 128 8.22 -11.38 15.27
CA PRO A 128 7.62 -12.56 14.67
C PRO A 128 7.03 -12.23 13.29
N LEU A 129 6.71 -13.25 12.51
CA LEU A 129 6.03 -13.06 11.23
C LEU A 129 4.57 -12.65 11.48
N ALA A 130 4.12 -11.62 10.76
CA ALA A 130 2.79 -11.03 10.96
C ALA A 130 1.63 -12.02 10.73
N ASN A 131 1.81 -12.97 9.80
CA ASN A 131 0.77 -13.93 9.40
C ASN A 131 1.00 -15.35 9.95
N ASP A 132 1.96 -15.55 10.87
CA ASP A 132 2.24 -16.86 11.48
C ASP A 132 1.41 -17.07 12.75
N PHE A 133 0.08 -17.15 12.58
CA PHE A 133 -0.86 -17.35 13.69
C PHE A 133 -0.68 -18.74 14.30
N LYS A 134 -0.57 -18.79 15.64
CA LYS A 134 -0.48 -20.05 16.41
C LYS A 134 -1.79 -20.35 17.11
N THR A 135 -2.06 -21.64 17.30
CA THR A 135 -3.27 -22.15 17.97
C THR A 135 -3.25 -21.99 19.48
N ASP A 136 -2.09 -21.74 20.08
CA ASP A 136 -1.91 -21.62 21.52
C ASP A 136 -0.80 -20.62 21.86
N ILE A 137 -0.86 -20.11 23.10
CA ILE A 137 0.03 -19.06 23.62
C ILE A 137 1.48 -19.54 23.67
N GLU A 138 1.72 -20.76 24.13
CA GLU A 138 3.07 -21.30 24.29
C GLU A 138 3.82 -21.36 22.96
N LYS A 139 3.15 -21.84 21.89
CA LYS A 139 3.71 -21.81 20.53
C LYS A 139 3.88 -20.39 20.02
N SER A 140 2.97 -19.48 20.35
CA SER A 140 3.07 -18.06 19.95
C SER A 140 4.33 -17.42 20.54
N GLU A 141 4.59 -17.62 21.83
CA GLU A 141 5.78 -17.11 22.54
C GLU A 141 7.09 -17.71 21.99
N LYS A 142 7.05 -18.96 21.50
CA LYS A 142 8.18 -19.65 20.87
C LYS A 142 8.34 -19.37 19.37
N SER A 143 7.54 -18.45 18.79
CA SER A 143 7.60 -18.14 17.36
C SER A 143 8.98 -17.61 16.97
N LYS A 144 9.45 -18.05 15.79
CA LYS A 144 10.71 -17.54 15.23
C LYS A 144 10.59 -16.04 15.01
N ARG A 145 11.66 -15.30 15.34
CA ARG A 145 11.73 -13.85 15.21
C ARG A 145 12.84 -13.49 14.23
N PHE A 146 12.60 -12.48 13.42
CA PHE A 146 13.51 -12.02 12.37
C PHE A 146 13.76 -10.53 12.52
N PRO A 147 14.95 -10.02 12.16
CA PRO A 147 15.22 -8.60 12.20
C PRO A 147 14.26 -7.82 11.29
N LEU A 148 13.48 -6.90 11.87
CA LEU A 148 12.64 -5.95 11.14
C LEU A 148 13.28 -4.57 11.20
N ARG A 149 14.07 -4.26 10.17
CA ARG A 149 14.76 -2.98 10.05
C ARG A 149 14.52 -2.43 8.64
N LEU A 150 14.08 -1.18 8.59
CA LEU A 150 13.88 -0.43 7.36
C LEU A 150 15.17 0.30 7.00
N VAL A 151 15.66 0.09 5.78
CA VAL A 151 16.87 0.70 5.26
C VAL A 151 16.58 1.43 3.95
N ARG A 152 17.33 2.50 3.68
CA ARG A 152 17.21 3.31 2.46
C ARG A 152 18.55 3.39 1.74
N CYS A 153 18.51 3.18 0.43
CA CYS A 153 19.67 3.37 -0.43
C CYS A 153 19.96 4.87 -0.60
N PRO A 154 21.20 5.35 -0.35
CA PRO A 154 21.54 6.75 -0.59
C PRO A 154 21.69 7.09 -2.08
N ILE A 155 21.86 6.10 -2.95
CA ILE A 155 22.08 6.30 -4.38
C ILE A 155 20.75 6.46 -5.14
N CYS A 156 19.87 5.46 -5.06
CA CYS A 156 18.60 5.47 -5.79
C CYS A 156 17.38 5.79 -4.91
N HIS A 157 17.60 6.06 -3.62
CA HIS A 157 16.56 6.40 -2.65
C HIS A 157 15.51 5.32 -2.35
N HIS A 158 15.64 4.12 -2.93
CA HIS A 158 14.77 2.99 -2.64
C HIS A 158 14.86 2.57 -1.18
N THR A 159 13.70 2.30 -0.58
CA THR A 159 13.57 1.85 0.81
C THR A 159 13.11 0.39 0.83
N GLN A 160 13.75 -0.43 1.66
CA GLN A 160 13.48 -1.86 1.77
C GLN A 160 13.75 -2.36 3.20
N ILE A 161 13.33 -3.58 3.51
CA ILE A 161 13.75 -4.26 4.75
C ILE A 161 15.18 -4.78 4.63
N SER A 162 15.91 -4.82 5.75
CA SER A 162 17.32 -5.22 5.78
C SER A 162 17.53 -6.74 5.76
N TYR A 163 16.45 -7.52 5.90
CA TYR A 163 16.49 -8.97 6.01
C TYR A 163 15.36 -9.58 5.18
N VAL A 164 15.68 -10.60 4.39
CA VAL A 164 14.74 -11.33 3.56
C VAL A 164 14.52 -12.70 4.19
N VAL A 165 13.29 -12.96 4.64
CA VAL A 165 12.88 -14.28 5.15
C VAL A 165 12.66 -15.22 3.97
N ASP A 166 12.93 -16.52 4.15
CA ASP A 166 12.68 -17.53 3.11
C ASP A 166 11.21 -17.50 2.65
N ARG A 167 11.02 -17.21 1.36
CA ARG A 167 9.71 -17.15 0.70
C ARG A 167 8.90 -18.45 0.79
N LYS A 168 9.54 -19.63 0.81
CA LYS A 168 8.84 -20.91 0.97
C LYS A 168 8.19 -20.99 2.34
N TYR A 169 8.89 -20.48 3.34
CA TYR A 169 8.38 -20.39 4.70
C TYR A 169 7.22 -19.39 4.83
N LEU A 170 7.23 -18.31 4.04
CA LEU A 170 6.18 -17.28 4.06
C LEU A 170 4.93 -17.64 3.23
N PHE A 171 5.10 -18.24 2.05
CA PHE A 171 4.08 -18.21 1.01
C PHE A 171 3.67 -19.58 0.46
N SER A 172 4.32 -20.69 0.83
CA SER A 172 3.89 -22.01 0.35
C SER A 172 2.56 -22.47 0.97
N HIS A 173 2.21 -21.96 2.15
CA HIS A 173 0.89 -22.09 2.77
C HIS A 173 0.48 -20.73 3.33
N TYR A 174 -0.50 -20.09 2.69
CA TYR A 174 -0.85 -18.70 2.99
C TYR A 174 -2.30 -18.59 3.45
N LEU A 175 -2.51 -17.94 4.59
CA LEU A 175 -3.83 -17.87 5.26
C LEU A 175 -4.66 -16.66 4.81
N TYR A 176 -4.04 -15.67 4.18
CA TYR A 176 -4.76 -14.49 3.71
C TYR A 176 -5.49 -14.80 2.40
N GLN A 177 -6.82 -14.68 2.45
CA GLN A 177 -7.70 -14.92 1.32
C GLN A 177 -8.40 -13.62 0.89
N SER A 178 -8.15 -13.19 -0.35
CA SER A 178 -8.56 -11.87 -0.86
C SER A 178 -10.08 -11.69 -0.97
N SER A 179 -10.83 -12.74 -1.32
CA SER A 179 -12.30 -12.69 -1.49
C SER A 179 -13.08 -12.23 -0.25
N THR A 180 -12.47 -12.29 0.94
CA THR A 180 -13.12 -11.99 2.22
C THR A 180 -13.42 -10.50 2.42
N SER A 181 -12.85 -9.61 1.60
CA SER A 181 -13.04 -8.16 1.72
C SER A 181 -14.00 -7.62 0.66
N LYS A 182 -15.14 -7.07 1.10
CA LYS A 182 -16.11 -6.39 0.21
C LYS A 182 -15.46 -5.23 -0.57
N THR A 183 -14.61 -4.45 0.08
CA THR A 183 -13.93 -3.32 -0.55
C THR A 183 -12.95 -3.78 -1.62
N LEU A 184 -12.23 -4.88 -1.39
CA LEU A 184 -11.35 -5.46 -2.43
C LEU A 184 -12.15 -6.00 -3.60
N ASN A 185 -13.30 -6.64 -3.37
CA ASN A 185 -14.15 -7.13 -4.46
C ASN A 185 -14.64 -5.98 -5.37
N THR A 186 -15.04 -4.84 -4.80
CA THR A 186 -15.37 -3.63 -5.58
C THR A 186 -14.16 -3.15 -6.38
N TYR A 187 -12.98 -3.13 -5.77
CA TYR A 187 -11.75 -2.74 -6.46
C TYR A 187 -11.37 -3.69 -7.60
N PHE A 188 -11.52 -5.01 -7.41
CA PHE A 188 -11.21 -5.99 -8.44
C PHE A 188 -12.10 -5.83 -9.68
N SER A 189 -13.39 -5.55 -9.47
CA SER A 189 -14.33 -5.28 -10.57
C SER A 189 -13.93 -4.02 -11.33
N TRP A 190 -13.61 -2.94 -10.60
CA TRP A 190 -13.13 -1.69 -11.20
C TRP A 190 -11.82 -1.88 -11.97
N LEU A 191 -10.83 -2.59 -11.40
CA LEU A 191 -9.54 -2.79 -12.04
C LEU A 191 -9.68 -3.64 -13.30
N ALA A 192 -10.52 -4.68 -13.27
CA ALA A 192 -10.80 -5.49 -14.46
C ALA A 192 -11.44 -4.63 -15.57
N GLU A 193 -12.46 -3.83 -15.23
CA GLU A 193 -13.10 -2.93 -16.20
C GLU A 193 -12.12 -1.91 -16.79
N LYS A 194 -11.30 -1.27 -15.95
CA LYS A 194 -10.27 -0.34 -16.39
C LYS A 194 -9.27 -1.02 -17.33
N ALA A 195 -8.73 -2.18 -16.93
CA ALA A 195 -7.72 -2.88 -17.71
C ALA A 195 -8.25 -3.35 -19.07
N ILE A 196 -9.50 -3.85 -19.11
CA ILE A 196 -10.17 -4.25 -20.35
C ILE A 196 -10.38 -3.04 -21.26
N SER A 197 -10.91 -1.94 -20.72
CA SER A 197 -11.13 -0.70 -21.47
C SER A 197 -9.84 -0.15 -22.08
N GLU A 198 -8.78 -0.03 -21.29
CA GLU A 198 -7.47 0.50 -21.73
C GLU A 198 -6.69 -0.44 -22.65
N SER A 199 -7.05 -1.73 -22.68
CA SER A 199 -6.47 -2.69 -23.62
C SER A 199 -7.10 -2.61 -25.01
N GLU A 200 -8.31 -2.04 -25.13
CA GLU A 200 -9.14 -2.05 -26.35
C GLU A 200 -9.41 -3.47 -26.90
N ILE A 201 -9.27 -4.51 -26.06
CA ILE A 201 -9.47 -5.92 -26.43
C ILE A 201 -10.76 -6.42 -25.80
N ARG A 202 -11.62 -7.05 -26.61
CA ARG A 202 -12.90 -7.58 -26.11
C ARG A 202 -12.75 -8.94 -25.42
N ASN A 203 -12.01 -9.87 -26.03
CA ASN A 203 -11.80 -11.23 -25.57
C ASN A 203 -10.30 -11.52 -25.49
N GLY A 204 -9.66 -11.10 -24.40
CA GLY A 204 -8.22 -11.25 -24.21
C GLY A 204 -7.83 -12.38 -23.25
N THR A 205 -6.54 -12.51 -23.04
CA THR A 205 -5.93 -13.33 -21.98
C THR A 205 -5.32 -12.42 -20.92
N VAL A 206 -5.77 -12.60 -19.67
CA VAL A 206 -5.16 -11.97 -18.49
C VAL A 206 -4.26 -12.96 -17.77
N LEU A 207 -3.08 -12.50 -17.36
CA LEU A 207 -2.18 -13.17 -16.43
C LEU A 207 -2.16 -12.41 -15.10
N GLU A 208 -2.57 -13.05 -14.01
CA GLU A 208 -2.41 -12.49 -12.67
C GLU A 208 -1.24 -13.17 -11.93
N ILE A 209 -0.30 -12.36 -11.44
CA ILE A 209 0.87 -12.80 -10.69
C ILE A 209 0.58 -12.68 -9.19
N ALA A 210 0.81 -13.78 -8.45
CA ALA A 210 0.35 -13.98 -7.07
C ALA A 210 -1.18 -13.83 -6.96
N CYS A 211 -1.88 -14.62 -7.77
CA CYS A 211 -3.33 -14.51 -7.97
C CYS A 211 -4.20 -14.93 -6.76
N ASN A 212 -3.60 -15.41 -5.67
CA ASN A 212 -4.29 -15.80 -4.45
C ASN A 212 -5.39 -16.84 -4.76
N ASP A 213 -6.61 -16.60 -4.29
CA ASP A 213 -7.80 -17.42 -4.53
C ASP A 213 -8.51 -17.14 -5.88
N GLY A 214 -7.91 -16.31 -6.75
CA GLY A 214 -8.46 -15.99 -8.07
C GLY A 214 -9.56 -14.93 -8.05
N SER A 215 -9.77 -14.21 -6.94
CA SER A 215 -10.83 -13.18 -6.84
C SER A 215 -10.77 -12.12 -7.94
N GLN A 216 -9.57 -11.64 -8.29
CA GLN A 216 -9.40 -10.69 -9.39
C GLN A 216 -9.61 -11.35 -10.76
N LEU A 217 -9.12 -12.57 -10.98
CA LEU A 217 -9.38 -13.36 -12.20
C LEU A 217 -10.88 -13.60 -12.43
N ASN A 218 -11.68 -13.82 -11.38
CA ASN A 218 -13.12 -14.00 -11.50
C ASN A 218 -13.79 -12.81 -12.23
N GLU A 219 -13.32 -11.59 -12.01
CA GLU A 219 -13.87 -10.39 -12.66
C GLU A 219 -13.56 -10.34 -14.16
N PHE A 220 -12.40 -10.84 -14.59
CA PHE A 220 -12.08 -11.01 -16.00
C PHE A 220 -12.86 -12.16 -16.63
N LEU A 221 -12.97 -13.30 -15.93
CA LEU A 221 -13.70 -14.48 -16.42
C LEU A 221 -15.17 -14.17 -16.70
N LYS A 222 -15.85 -13.47 -15.79
CA LYS A 222 -17.24 -13.00 -15.97
C LYS A 222 -17.44 -12.13 -17.22
N ARG A 223 -16.37 -11.47 -17.68
CA ARG A 223 -16.35 -10.59 -18.85
C ARG A 223 -15.86 -11.31 -20.12
N GLY A 224 -15.72 -12.64 -20.09
CA GLY A 224 -15.38 -13.47 -21.23
C GLY A 224 -13.88 -13.61 -21.54
N TRP A 225 -13.02 -13.17 -20.63
CA TRP A 225 -11.57 -13.27 -20.82
C TRP A 225 -11.02 -14.64 -20.41
N ARG A 226 -9.98 -15.09 -21.10
CA ARG A 226 -9.17 -16.22 -20.65
C ARG A 226 -8.35 -15.80 -19.45
N THR A 227 -8.39 -16.60 -18.39
CA THR A 227 -7.78 -16.27 -17.10
C THR A 227 -6.67 -17.25 -16.74
N VAL A 228 -5.48 -16.70 -16.54
CA VAL A 228 -4.27 -17.44 -16.17
C VAL A 228 -3.69 -16.83 -14.89
N GLY A 229 -3.27 -17.68 -13.96
CA GLY A 229 -2.69 -17.23 -12.69
C GLY A 229 -1.42 -17.98 -12.32
N VAL A 230 -0.55 -17.32 -11.56
CA VAL A 230 0.61 -17.94 -10.92
C VAL A 230 0.57 -17.62 -9.44
N ASP A 231 0.56 -18.63 -8.57
CA ASP A 231 0.62 -18.42 -7.12
C ASP A 231 1.38 -19.54 -6.39
N PRO A 232 2.29 -19.23 -5.45
CA PRO A 232 3.04 -20.26 -4.72
C PRO A 232 2.21 -20.96 -3.63
N ALA A 233 1.12 -20.36 -3.14
CA ALA A 233 0.30 -20.90 -2.06
C ALA A 233 -0.66 -21.97 -2.63
N LYS A 234 -0.27 -23.23 -2.52
CA LYS A 234 -1.03 -24.35 -3.10
C LYS A 234 -2.50 -24.36 -2.66
N ASN A 235 -2.76 -24.06 -1.39
CA ASN A 235 -4.11 -24.03 -0.84
C ASN A 235 -5.02 -23.00 -1.51
N LEU A 236 -4.49 -21.84 -1.93
CA LEU A 236 -5.25 -20.80 -2.61
C LEU A 236 -5.31 -21.04 -4.12
N ALA A 237 -4.21 -21.52 -4.70
CA ALA A 237 -4.16 -21.92 -6.10
C ALA A 237 -5.20 -23.00 -6.44
N ASP A 238 -5.45 -23.94 -5.53
CA ASP A 238 -6.48 -24.97 -5.71
C ASP A 238 -7.90 -24.38 -5.71
N ILE A 239 -8.18 -23.38 -4.86
CA ILE A 239 -9.45 -22.62 -4.88
C ILE A 239 -9.63 -21.93 -6.23
N ALA A 240 -8.61 -21.22 -6.71
CA ALA A 240 -8.66 -20.53 -8.01
C ALA A 240 -8.89 -21.50 -9.19
N ARG A 241 -8.31 -22.71 -9.15
CA ARG A 241 -8.59 -23.76 -10.16
C ARG A 241 -10.05 -24.20 -10.14
N MET A 242 -10.63 -24.39 -8.95
CA MET A 242 -12.04 -24.77 -8.82
C MET A 242 -12.99 -23.70 -9.37
N SER A 243 -12.58 -22.43 -9.39
CA SER A 243 -13.29 -21.32 -10.04
C SER A 243 -13.16 -21.29 -11.57
N GLY A 244 -12.45 -22.23 -12.19
CA GLY A 244 -12.34 -22.37 -13.64
C GLY A 244 -11.12 -21.68 -14.27
N HIS A 245 -10.15 -21.22 -13.47
CA HIS A 245 -8.95 -20.55 -13.97
C HIS A 245 -7.82 -21.54 -14.33
N THR A 246 -6.95 -21.16 -15.27
CA THR A 246 -5.70 -21.89 -15.52
C THR A 246 -4.62 -21.43 -14.55
N ILE A 247 -4.32 -22.21 -13.52
CA ILE A 247 -3.39 -21.80 -12.45
C ILE A 247 -2.12 -22.65 -12.43
N TYR A 248 -0.97 -21.99 -12.40
CA TYR A 248 0.34 -22.57 -12.18
C TYR A 248 0.79 -22.33 -10.73
N THR A 249 1.16 -23.38 -10.01
CA THR A 249 1.66 -23.22 -8.63
C THR A 249 3.17 -23.03 -8.65
N GLY A 250 3.66 -21.90 -8.16
CA GLY A 250 5.09 -21.59 -8.08
C GLY A 250 5.38 -20.10 -7.89
N PHE A 251 6.66 -19.77 -7.74
CA PHE A 251 7.14 -18.40 -7.58
C PHE A 251 7.48 -17.77 -8.92
N TRP A 252 6.76 -16.69 -9.26
CA TRP A 252 7.04 -15.90 -10.47
C TRP A 252 8.47 -15.35 -10.52
N GLY A 253 9.09 -15.41 -11.70
CA GLY A 253 10.46 -14.96 -11.93
C GLY A 253 11.55 -15.84 -11.31
N ILE A 254 11.17 -17.00 -10.75
CA ILE A 254 12.09 -18.01 -10.23
C ILE A 254 11.80 -19.37 -10.85
N ASP A 255 10.56 -19.83 -10.71
CA ASP A 255 10.14 -21.12 -11.23
C ASP A 255 9.81 -21.01 -12.72
N THR A 256 9.99 -22.10 -13.45
CA THR A 256 9.70 -22.18 -14.88
C THR A 256 8.34 -22.80 -15.13
N PHE A 257 7.58 -22.24 -16.06
CA PHE A 257 6.23 -22.71 -16.40
C PHE A 257 6.11 -23.00 -17.90
N PRO A 258 6.61 -24.15 -18.40
CA PRO A 258 6.72 -24.40 -19.85
C PRO A 258 5.41 -24.22 -20.63
N ARG A 259 4.27 -24.63 -20.06
CA ARG A 259 2.94 -24.46 -20.69
C ARG A 259 2.46 -23.01 -20.70
N LEU A 260 2.87 -22.19 -19.72
CA LEU A 260 2.60 -20.76 -19.71
C LEU A 260 3.45 -20.04 -20.75
N SER A 261 4.74 -20.39 -20.82
CA SER A 261 5.68 -19.85 -21.81
C SER A 261 5.26 -20.16 -23.26
N ALA A 262 4.51 -21.24 -23.49
CA ALA A 262 3.95 -21.57 -24.79
C ALA A 262 2.84 -20.61 -25.26
N LEU A 263 2.31 -19.72 -24.41
CA LEU A 263 1.38 -18.67 -24.83
C LEU A 263 2.07 -17.53 -25.59
N GLU A 264 3.40 -17.46 -25.56
CA GLU A 264 4.27 -16.40 -26.12
C GLU A 264 4.05 -15.01 -25.53
N SER A 265 2.80 -14.52 -25.47
CA SER A 265 2.42 -13.28 -24.82
C SER A 265 0.99 -13.30 -24.29
N VAL A 266 0.66 -12.34 -23.43
CA VAL A 266 -0.70 -12.11 -22.91
C VAL A 266 -1.13 -10.67 -23.13
N ASP A 267 -2.42 -10.37 -23.03
CA ASP A 267 -2.94 -9.02 -23.32
C ASP A 267 -2.85 -8.09 -22.10
N VAL A 268 -3.08 -8.65 -20.91
CA VAL A 268 -3.01 -7.91 -19.64
C VAL A 268 -2.23 -8.74 -18.62
N ILE A 269 -1.31 -8.08 -17.90
CA ILE A 269 -0.66 -8.62 -16.72
C ILE A 269 -1.08 -7.80 -15.50
N ILE A 270 -1.57 -8.46 -14.47
CA ILE A 270 -1.93 -7.87 -13.18
C ILE A 270 -0.97 -8.38 -12.10
N ALA A 271 -0.42 -7.47 -11.30
CA ALA A 271 0.45 -7.77 -10.17
C ALA A 271 0.08 -6.87 -8.98
N GLN A 272 -0.81 -7.36 -8.11
CA GLN A 272 -1.31 -6.60 -6.97
C GLN A 272 -0.63 -7.02 -5.67
N ASN A 273 -0.08 -6.05 -4.94
CA ASN A 273 0.54 -6.24 -3.63
C ASN A 273 1.57 -7.38 -3.61
N VAL A 274 2.32 -7.55 -4.70
CA VAL A 274 3.32 -8.63 -4.85
C VAL A 274 4.72 -8.09 -5.11
N LEU A 275 4.89 -7.03 -5.92
CA LEU A 275 6.22 -6.54 -6.28
C LEU A 275 7.04 -6.09 -5.06
N ALA A 276 6.40 -5.57 -4.02
CA ALA A 276 7.08 -5.19 -2.77
C ALA A 276 7.50 -6.40 -1.92
N HIS A 277 7.02 -7.61 -2.24
CA HIS A 277 7.28 -8.85 -1.50
C HIS A 277 8.28 -9.78 -2.20
N VAL A 278 8.86 -9.38 -3.33
CA VAL A 278 9.84 -10.20 -4.05
C VAL A 278 11.26 -9.77 -3.78
N ASP A 279 12.15 -10.74 -3.56
CA ASP A 279 13.56 -10.49 -3.27
C ASP A 279 14.32 -9.86 -4.46
N ASN A 280 13.83 -10.09 -5.68
CA ASN A 280 14.45 -9.61 -6.90
C ASN A 280 13.39 -9.00 -7.84
N PRO A 281 13.07 -7.71 -7.69
CA PRO A 281 12.08 -7.02 -8.52
C PRO A 281 12.51 -6.94 -9.98
N ILE A 282 13.82 -6.94 -10.28
CA ILE A 282 14.33 -6.94 -11.65
C ILE A 282 13.95 -8.25 -12.36
N LYS A 283 14.21 -9.41 -11.74
CA LYS A 283 13.82 -10.71 -12.30
C LYS A 283 12.31 -10.85 -12.44
N PHE A 284 11.56 -10.32 -11.48
CA PHE A 284 10.10 -10.26 -11.56
C PHE A 284 9.64 -9.51 -12.82
N LEU A 285 10.18 -8.30 -13.05
CA LEU A 285 9.84 -7.47 -14.20
C LEU A 285 10.35 -8.07 -15.52
N GLN A 286 11.52 -8.72 -15.53
CA GLN A 286 12.02 -9.45 -16.70
C GLN A 286 11.10 -10.61 -17.09
N ALA A 287 10.58 -11.36 -16.10
CA ALA A 287 9.61 -12.41 -16.36
C ALA A 287 8.28 -11.84 -16.88
N CYS A 288 7.82 -10.69 -16.35
CA CYS A 288 6.68 -9.98 -16.94
C CYS A 288 6.95 -9.63 -18.39
N ALA A 289 8.10 -8.99 -18.68
CA ALA A 289 8.48 -8.59 -20.02
C ALA A 289 8.56 -9.76 -21.00
N SER A 290 8.98 -10.95 -20.56
CA SER A 290 9.00 -12.15 -21.42
C SER A 290 7.62 -12.65 -21.84
N MET A 291 6.55 -12.21 -21.16
CA MET A 291 5.15 -12.50 -21.52
C MET A 291 4.46 -11.30 -22.20
N MET A 292 5.20 -10.23 -22.51
CA MET A 292 4.64 -9.02 -23.09
C MET A 292 4.90 -8.93 -24.59
N SER A 293 3.89 -8.51 -25.33
CA SER A 293 4.00 -7.93 -26.67
C SER A 293 3.93 -6.41 -26.60
N VAL A 294 4.08 -5.74 -27.74
CA VAL A 294 3.91 -4.28 -27.85
C VAL A 294 2.50 -3.79 -27.46
N ARG A 295 1.50 -4.68 -27.42
CA ARG A 295 0.12 -4.36 -27.02
C ARG A 295 -0.18 -4.67 -25.56
N THR A 296 0.66 -5.46 -24.90
CA THR A 296 0.40 -5.90 -23.52
C THR A 296 0.43 -4.74 -22.55
N LYS A 297 -0.55 -4.68 -21.65
CA LYS A 297 -0.58 -3.71 -20.55
C LYS A 297 -0.21 -4.41 -19.23
N LEU A 298 0.72 -3.82 -18.49
CA LEU A 298 1.16 -4.30 -17.17
C LEU A 298 0.68 -3.35 -16.09
N TYR A 299 -0.14 -3.85 -15.17
CA TYR A 299 -0.64 -3.11 -14.02
C TYR A 299 0.02 -3.65 -12.75
N ILE A 300 0.79 -2.80 -12.08
CA ILE A 300 1.43 -3.11 -10.81
C ILE A 300 0.85 -2.20 -9.74
N GLN A 301 0.30 -2.81 -8.69
CA GLN A 301 -0.14 -2.12 -7.49
C GLN A 301 0.76 -2.53 -6.33
N THR A 302 1.30 -1.56 -5.60
CA THR A 302 1.99 -1.78 -4.33
C THR A 302 1.32 -0.97 -3.24
N SER A 303 1.54 -1.33 -1.97
CA SER A 303 1.19 -0.46 -0.85
C SER A 303 1.88 0.89 -1.02
N GLN A 304 1.13 1.97 -0.80
CA GLN A 304 1.63 3.34 -1.00
C GLN A 304 2.70 3.65 0.06
N CYS A 305 3.89 4.02 -0.40
CA CYS A 305 4.74 4.94 0.35
C CYS A 305 4.51 6.29 -0.34
N GLU A 306 3.69 7.15 0.26
CA GLU A 306 3.64 8.57 -0.12
C GLU A 306 4.98 9.25 0.23
#